data_AF-A0A419GHM1-F1
#
_entry.id   AF-A0A419GHM1-F1
#
_cell.length_a   1.000
_cell.length_b   1.000
_cell.length_c   1.000
_cell.angle_alpha   90.00
_cell.angle_beta   90.00
_cell.angle_gamma   90.00
#
_symmetry.space_group_name_H-M   'P 1'
#
loop_
_entity.id
_entity.type
_entity.pdbx_description
1 polymer ?
#
loop_
_entity_poly.entity_id
_entity_poly.type
_entity_poly.pdbx_seq_one_letter_code
_entity_poly.pdbx_strand_id
1 'polypeptide(L)'
;MPKKKKHLPIPPKTPFGRNRLYDESQKDIPLTADRMAEAMASGRIEDFFRSELPQGEHAKKLASMMMGMTGMMPPEGFMEKTEKKEGVPSLQIPPEEVTNAVHAGDVKALIELLKREHKKRMPETDIGHDEKKEKHKKHSEKKRNKTEDAPAVSAPEKEVLDSLMKIASENSASIDWLMLRALKLYIEEYEKTGRL
;
A
#
# COMPACT_ATOMS: atom_id res chain seq x y z
N MET A 1 27.11 -3.55 -56.71
CA MET A 1 26.40 -4.66 -56.03
C MET A 1 25.32 -4.09 -55.11
N PRO A 2 24.05 -4.53 -55.20
CA PRO A 2 22.98 -3.96 -54.38
C PRO A 2 23.05 -4.52 -52.95
N LYS A 3 23.06 -3.62 -51.96
CA LYS A 3 23.13 -3.98 -50.53
C LYS A 3 21.81 -4.64 -50.12
N LYS A 4 21.85 -5.93 -49.76
CA LYS A 4 20.69 -6.67 -49.22
C LYS A 4 20.18 -5.96 -47.97
N LYS A 5 18.95 -5.46 -48.00
CA LYS A 5 18.29 -4.83 -46.84
C LYS A 5 18.09 -5.90 -45.77
N LYS A 6 18.74 -5.75 -44.61
CA LYS A 6 18.57 -6.64 -43.46
C LYS A 6 17.14 -6.49 -42.95
N HIS A 7 16.38 -7.58 -42.86
CA HIS A 7 15.05 -7.56 -42.26
C HIS A 7 15.17 -7.31 -40.75
N LEU A 8 14.23 -6.54 -40.20
CA LEU A 8 14.16 -6.27 -38.77
C LEU A 8 13.90 -7.58 -38.00
N PRO A 9 14.45 -7.73 -36.78
CA PRO A 9 14.18 -8.89 -35.95
C PRO A 9 12.68 -8.94 -35.60
N ILE A 10 12.05 -10.07 -35.91
CA ILE A 10 10.66 -10.33 -35.54
C ILE A 10 10.67 -10.71 -34.04
N PRO A 11 9.85 -10.10 -33.19
CA PRO A 11 9.80 -10.45 -31.78
C PRO A 11 9.33 -11.90 -31.60
N PRO A 12 9.83 -12.61 -30.58
CA PRO A 12 9.32 -13.94 -30.25
C PRO A 12 7.83 -13.85 -29.90
N LYS A 13 7.01 -14.73 -30.47
CA LYS A 13 5.56 -14.83 -30.16
C LYS A 13 5.28 -15.36 -28.75
N THR A 14 6.32 -15.76 -28.03
CA THR A 14 6.22 -16.24 -26.65
C THR A 14 6.11 -15.04 -25.73
N PRO A 15 5.08 -14.95 -24.86
CA PRO A 15 5.03 -13.90 -23.85
C PRO A 15 6.32 -13.94 -23.01
N PHE A 16 6.87 -12.77 -22.70
CA PHE A 16 8.04 -12.65 -21.83
C PHE A 16 7.70 -13.22 -20.45
N GLY A 17 8.43 -14.25 -20.03
CA GLY A 17 8.19 -14.96 -18.78
C GLY A 17 8.56 -16.43 -18.90
N ARG A 18 9.78 -16.77 -18.47
CA ARG A 18 10.20 -18.14 -18.25
C ARG A 18 9.37 -18.65 -17.06
N ASN A 19 8.37 -19.50 -17.34
CA ASN A 19 7.58 -20.38 -16.44
C ASN A 19 6.06 -20.30 -16.69
N ARG A 20 5.59 -20.87 -17.82
CA ARG A 20 4.29 -21.55 -17.77
C ARG A 20 4.56 -23.00 -17.40
N LEU A 21 4.54 -23.27 -16.09
CA LEU A 21 4.37 -24.62 -15.54
C LEU A 21 2.90 -25.09 -15.60
N TYR A 22 2.05 -24.35 -16.30
CA TYR A 22 0.69 -24.78 -16.61
C TYR A 22 0.73 -25.54 -17.93
N ASP A 23 0.98 -26.83 -17.76
CA ASP A 23 0.78 -27.89 -18.75
C ASP A 23 -0.59 -27.70 -19.43
N GLU A 24 -0.67 -27.88 -20.75
CA GLU A 24 -1.92 -27.67 -21.51
C GLU A 24 -3.07 -28.59 -21.07
N SER A 25 -2.76 -29.58 -20.22
CA SER A 25 -3.70 -30.43 -19.49
C SER A 25 -4.52 -29.70 -18.41
N GLN A 26 -4.15 -28.49 -18.00
CA GLN A 26 -4.84 -27.73 -16.96
C GLN A 26 -5.84 -26.68 -17.47
N LYS A 27 -6.02 -26.52 -18.78
CA LYS A 27 -7.02 -25.57 -19.32
C LYS A 27 -8.46 -25.92 -18.91
N ASP A 28 -8.70 -27.19 -18.58
CA ASP A 28 -10.03 -27.70 -18.19
C ASP A 28 -10.19 -27.88 -16.68
N ILE A 29 -9.17 -27.55 -15.89
CA ILE A 29 -9.25 -27.61 -14.42
C ILE A 29 -9.74 -26.24 -13.94
N PRO A 30 -10.98 -26.13 -13.42
CA PRO A 30 -11.48 -24.86 -12.91
C PRO A 30 -10.53 -24.34 -11.83
N LEU A 31 -10.27 -23.03 -11.85
CA LEU A 31 -9.38 -22.38 -10.88
C LEU A 31 -9.84 -22.75 -9.47
N THR A 32 -8.89 -22.89 -8.55
CA THR A 32 -9.20 -23.19 -7.14
C THR A 32 -10.14 -22.15 -6.54
N ALA A 33 -10.05 -20.89 -6.99
CA ALA A 33 -10.98 -19.82 -6.64
C ALA A 33 -12.41 -20.09 -7.14
N ASP A 34 -12.57 -20.60 -8.36
CA ASP A 34 -13.88 -20.93 -8.94
C ASP A 34 -14.52 -22.11 -8.20
N ARG A 35 -13.73 -23.14 -7.88
CA ARG A 35 -14.19 -24.28 -7.06
C ARG A 35 -14.60 -23.86 -5.65
N MET A 36 -13.87 -22.92 -5.07
CA MET A 36 -14.18 -22.35 -3.76
C MET A 36 -15.50 -21.55 -3.82
N ALA A 37 -15.70 -20.76 -4.88
CA ALA A 37 -16.94 -20.03 -5.11
C ALA A 37 -18.14 -20.98 -5.29
N GLU A 38 -17.96 -22.07 -6.05
CA GLU A 38 -18.97 -23.12 -6.24
C GLU A 38 -19.30 -23.85 -4.92
N ALA A 39 -18.27 -24.20 -4.13
CA ALA A 39 -18.43 -24.80 -2.82
C ALA A 39 -19.21 -23.87 -1.86
N MET A 40 -18.97 -22.56 -1.94
CA MET A 40 -19.72 -21.58 -1.18
C MET A 40 -21.18 -21.46 -1.64
N ALA A 41 -21.42 -21.39 -2.96
CA ALA A 41 -22.76 -21.34 -3.53
C ALA A 41 -23.59 -22.59 -3.19
N SER A 42 -22.94 -23.74 -3.01
CA SER A 42 -23.56 -25.01 -2.60
C SER A 42 -23.59 -25.22 -1.08
N GLY A 43 -23.04 -24.31 -0.27
CA GLY A 43 -22.99 -24.41 1.19
C GLY A 43 -22.06 -25.52 1.72
N ARG A 44 -21.03 -25.90 0.96
CA ARG A 44 -20.04 -26.96 1.28
C ARG A 44 -18.61 -26.42 1.40
N ILE A 45 -18.45 -25.17 1.81
CA ILE A 45 -17.14 -24.51 1.88
C ILE A 45 -16.22 -25.14 2.95
N GLU A 46 -16.80 -25.64 4.04
CA GLU A 46 -16.06 -26.31 5.11
C GLU A 46 -15.43 -27.63 4.64
N ASP A 47 -16.13 -28.35 3.78
CA ASP A 47 -15.65 -29.60 3.18
C ASP A 47 -14.52 -29.31 2.20
N PHE A 48 -14.65 -28.25 1.38
CA PHE A 48 -13.59 -27.77 0.50
C PHE A 48 -12.31 -27.40 1.27
N PHE A 49 -12.44 -26.71 2.40
CA PHE A 49 -11.30 -26.37 3.26
C PHE A 49 -10.65 -27.60 3.90
N ARG A 50 -11.37 -28.71 4.06
CA ARG A 50 -10.83 -29.97 4.60
C ARG A 50 -10.14 -30.80 3.52
N SER A 51 -10.64 -30.78 2.28
CA SER A 51 -10.18 -31.64 1.20
C SER A 51 -9.12 -31.02 0.28
N GLU A 52 -9.27 -29.74 -0.11
CA GLU A 52 -8.45 -29.13 -1.17
C GLU A 52 -7.38 -28.15 -0.66
N LEU A 53 -7.53 -27.60 0.56
CA LEU A 53 -6.48 -26.71 1.09
C LEU A 53 -5.30 -27.50 1.66
N PRO A 54 -4.05 -27.21 1.26
CA PRO A 54 -2.87 -27.79 1.86
C PRO A 54 -2.87 -27.49 3.36
N GLN A 55 -2.81 -28.55 4.16
CA GLN A 55 -3.17 -28.53 5.57
C GLN A 55 -2.38 -27.48 6.37
N GLY A 56 -3.09 -26.44 6.79
CA GLY A 56 -2.61 -25.46 7.75
C GLY A 56 -3.77 -24.53 8.12
N GLU A 57 -4.02 -24.36 9.42
CA GLU A 57 -5.03 -23.43 9.93
C GLU A 57 -4.82 -22.01 9.38
N HIS A 58 -3.56 -21.66 9.10
CA HIS A 58 -3.18 -20.41 8.44
C HIS A 58 -3.75 -20.25 7.03
N ALA A 59 -3.76 -21.31 6.21
CA ALA A 59 -4.29 -21.25 4.85
C ALA A 59 -5.82 -21.07 4.87
N LYS A 60 -6.51 -21.75 5.80
CA LYS A 60 -7.96 -21.56 6.03
C LYS A 60 -8.28 -20.14 6.48
N LYS A 61 -7.49 -19.59 7.40
CA LYS A 61 -7.66 -18.22 7.91
C LYS A 61 -7.40 -17.19 6.81
N LEU A 62 -6.37 -17.38 5.98
CA LEU A 62 -6.08 -16.51 4.86
C LEU A 62 -7.21 -16.58 3.81
N ALA A 63 -7.67 -17.77 3.45
CA ALA A 63 -8.80 -17.93 2.53
C ALA A 63 -10.07 -17.24 3.07
N SER A 64 -10.40 -17.45 4.35
CA SER A 64 -11.53 -16.78 5.01
C SER A 64 -11.39 -15.25 5.00
N MET A 65 -10.19 -14.74 5.29
CA MET A 65 -9.92 -13.30 5.22
C MET A 65 -10.09 -12.75 3.80
N MET A 66 -9.52 -13.43 2.80
CA MET A 66 -9.64 -13.02 1.39
C MET A 66 -11.10 -13.07 0.93
N MET A 67 -11.85 -14.11 1.28
CA MET A 67 -13.27 -14.23 0.95
C MET A 67 -14.11 -13.14 1.61
N GLY A 68 -13.82 -12.81 2.88
CA GLY A 68 -14.45 -11.70 3.59
C GLY A 68 -14.16 -10.34 2.94
N MET A 69 -12.92 -10.11 2.49
CA MET A 69 -12.55 -8.90 1.76
C MET A 69 -13.23 -8.82 0.38
N THR A 70 -13.42 -9.94 -0.31
CA THR A 70 -14.11 -9.98 -1.60
C THR A 70 -15.63 -9.89 -1.50
N GLY A 71 -16.20 -9.84 -0.29
CA GLY A 71 -17.64 -9.78 -0.06
C GLY A 71 -18.40 -11.05 -0.45
N MET A 72 -17.69 -12.14 -0.73
CA MET A 72 -18.28 -13.43 -1.07
C MET A 72 -18.86 -14.12 0.16
N MET A 73 -18.31 -13.87 1.35
CA MET A 73 -18.81 -14.46 2.59
C MET A 73 -20.04 -13.69 3.10
N PRO A 74 -21.21 -14.34 3.27
CA PRO A 74 -22.38 -13.67 3.83
C PRO A 74 -22.07 -13.22 5.26
N PRO A 75 -22.59 -12.05 5.71
CA PRO A 75 -22.35 -11.53 7.05
C PRO A 75 -23.03 -12.34 8.17
N GLU A 76 -23.65 -13.47 7.84
CA GLU A 76 -24.33 -14.37 8.76
C GLU A 76 -23.35 -15.42 9.29
N GLY A 77 -22.82 -15.18 10.49
CA GLY A 77 -22.17 -16.23 11.28
C GLY A 77 -20.68 -16.04 11.48
N PHE A 78 -20.34 -15.17 12.44
CA PHE A 78 -19.21 -15.42 13.33
C PHE A 78 -19.40 -16.80 13.98
N MET A 79 -18.90 -17.86 13.34
CA MET A 79 -18.74 -19.15 14.01
C MET A 79 -17.63 -19.03 15.06
N GLU A 80 -18.07 -19.12 16.31
CA GLU A 80 -17.40 -19.66 17.49
C GLU A 80 -15.96 -19.22 17.83
N LYS A 81 -15.91 -18.35 18.84
CA LYS A 81 -15.09 -18.49 20.06
C LYS A 81 -13.87 -19.44 19.95
N THR A 82 -12.73 -18.87 19.59
CA THR A 82 -11.46 -19.25 20.21
C THR A 82 -10.92 -18.05 20.96
N GLU A 83 -10.98 -18.13 22.30
CA GLU A 83 -10.44 -17.14 23.21
C GLU A 83 -8.91 -17.01 23.10
N LYS A 84 -8.42 -15.78 23.33
CA LYS A 84 -7.04 -15.34 23.63
C LYS A 84 -6.07 -15.15 22.45
N LYS A 85 -6.02 -13.94 21.88
CA LYS A 85 -5.24 -12.76 22.36
C LYS A 85 -5.34 -11.60 21.35
N GLU A 86 -5.63 -10.42 21.88
CA GLU A 86 -5.34 -9.06 21.39
C GLU A 86 -5.73 -8.64 19.96
N GLY A 87 -6.64 -7.66 19.89
CA GLY A 87 -6.89 -6.82 18.71
C GLY A 87 -8.21 -7.07 17.99
N VAL A 88 -9.35 -6.87 18.66
CA VAL A 88 -10.68 -6.92 18.01
C VAL A 88 -10.86 -5.65 17.16
N PRO A 89 -11.17 -5.74 15.85
CA PRO A 89 -11.83 -4.64 15.15
C PRO A 89 -13.30 -4.69 15.56
N SER A 90 -13.63 -4.06 16.68
CA SER A 90 -15.02 -3.90 17.07
C SER A 90 -15.69 -3.08 15.97
N LEU A 91 -16.79 -3.56 15.42
CA LEU A 91 -17.80 -2.75 14.74
C LEU A 91 -18.25 -1.66 15.72
N GLN A 92 -17.47 -0.58 15.80
CA GLN A 92 -17.79 0.60 16.58
C GLN A 92 -18.82 1.35 15.76
N ILE A 93 -20.08 1.18 16.15
CA ILE A 93 -21.09 2.20 15.90
C ILE A 93 -20.44 3.52 16.31
N PRO A 94 -20.32 4.50 15.40
CA PRO A 94 -19.66 5.75 15.72
C PRO A 94 -20.37 6.38 16.92
N PRO A 95 -19.64 6.94 17.90
CA PRO A 95 -20.24 7.57 19.07
C PRO A 95 -21.30 8.58 18.64
N GLU A 96 -22.41 8.65 19.37
CA GLU A 96 -23.56 9.51 19.04
C GLU A 96 -23.16 10.99 18.85
N GLU A 97 -22.11 11.43 19.53
CA GLU A 97 -21.53 12.77 19.39
C GLU A 97 -20.96 13.03 17.99
N VAL A 98 -20.36 12.02 17.35
CA VAL A 98 -19.81 12.09 16.00
C VAL A 98 -20.94 12.13 14.98
N THR A 99 -21.97 11.29 15.16
CA THR A 99 -23.12 11.29 14.26
C THR A 99 -23.86 12.63 14.36
N ASN A 100 -24.06 13.17 15.55
CA ASN A 100 -24.76 14.44 15.74
C ASN A 100 -23.97 15.62 15.13
N ALA A 101 -22.64 15.67 15.30
CA ALA A 101 -21.80 16.71 14.70
C ALA A 101 -21.79 16.66 13.16
N VAL A 102 -21.82 15.46 12.57
CA VAL A 102 -21.90 15.27 11.12
C VAL A 102 -23.26 15.71 10.58
N HIS A 103 -24.36 15.33 11.24
CA HIS A 103 -25.70 15.75 10.81
C HIS A 103 -25.93 17.25 10.99
N ALA A 104 -25.32 17.87 12.00
CA ALA A 104 -25.37 19.31 12.23
C ALA A 104 -24.43 20.11 11.32
N GLY A 105 -23.50 19.44 10.61
CA GLY A 105 -22.48 20.09 9.78
C GLY A 105 -21.45 20.91 10.56
N ASP A 106 -21.32 20.69 11.88
CA ASP A 106 -20.40 21.44 12.72
C ASP A 106 -19.00 20.83 12.68
N VAL A 107 -18.20 21.32 11.73
CA VAL A 107 -16.82 20.89 11.50
C VAL A 107 -15.93 21.16 12.72
N LYS A 108 -16.21 22.20 13.52
CA LYS A 108 -15.40 22.55 14.69
C LYS A 108 -15.58 21.53 15.80
N ALA A 109 -16.82 21.15 16.08
CA ALA A 109 -17.14 20.11 17.05
C ALA A 109 -16.52 18.76 16.67
N LEU A 110 -16.54 18.41 15.38
CA LEU A 110 -15.93 17.17 14.88
C LEU A 110 -14.40 17.15 15.05
N ILE A 111 -13.74 18.27 14.79
CA ILE A 111 -12.28 18.41 15.00
C ILE A 111 -11.92 18.30 16.48
N GLU A 112 -12.72 18.88 17.38
CA GLU A 112 -12.49 18.77 18.83
C GLU A 112 -12.67 17.35 19.34
N LEU A 113 -13.70 16.63 18.85
CA LEU A 113 -13.91 15.21 19.15
C LEU A 113 -12.71 14.37 18.69
N LEU A 114 -12.21 14.62 17.47
CA LEU A 114 -11.05 13.91 16.94
C LEU A 114 -9.78 14.18 17.76
N LYS A 115 -9.55 15.44 18.17
CA LYS A 115 -8.44 15.80 19.06
C LYS A 115 -8.52 15.08 20.41
N ARG A 116 -9.73 15.01 20.99
CA ARG A 116 -9.96 14.32 22.27
C ARG A 116 -9.70 12.83 22.15
N GLU A 117 -10.15 12.20 21.06
CA GLU A 117 -9.92 10.79 20.80
C GLU A 117 -8.43 10.50 20.54
N HIS A 118 -7.75 11.36 19.78
CA HIS A 118 -6.31 11.26 19.54
C HIS A 118 -5.52 11.34 20.86
N LYS A 119 -5.86 12.26 21.75
CA LYS A 119 -5.23 12.42 23.07
C LYS A 119 -5.47 11.21 23.99
N LYS A 120 -6.63 10.55 23.90
CA LYS A 120 -6.88 9.29 24.62
C LYS A 120 -6.02 8.14 24.10
N ARG A 121 -5.76 8.07 22.79
CA ARG A 121 -4.96 7.01 22.17
C ARG A 121 -3.46 7.25 22.32
N MET A 122 -3.04 8.50 22.49
CA MET A 122 -1.63 8.91 22.59
C MET A 122 -1.40 9.82 23.82
N PRO A 123 -1.41 9.26 25.05
CA PRO A 123 -1.13 10.05 26.25
C PRO A 123 0.32 10.54 26.36
N GLU A 124 1.27 9.97 25.60
CA GLU A 124 2.70 10.30 25.69
C GLU A 124 3.20 11.40 24.73
N THR A 125 2.33 11.99 23.91
CA THR A 125 2.73 13.08 23.00
C THR A 125 2.56 14.49 23.57
N ASP A 126 2.04 14.66 24.78
CA ASP A 126 1.95 15.97 25.45
C ASP A 126 3.18 16.25 26.33
N ILE A 127 4.35 16.35 25.70
CA ILE A 127 5.39 17.27 26.17
C ILE A 127 5.59 18.29 25.06
N GLY A 128 4.92 19.44 25.21
CA GLY A 128 5.26 20.64 24.47
C GLY A 128 4.12 21.20 23.64
N HIS A 129 3.10 21.74 24.29
CA HIS A 129 2.57 23.06 23.93
C HIS A 129 1.64 23.56 25.04
N ASP A 130 2.23 24.27 26.01
CA ASP A 130 1.50 25.27 26.76
C ASP A 130 2.25 26.60 26.62
N GLU A 131 1.52 27.64 26.27
CA GLU A 131 2.06 28.91 25.81
C GLU A 131 2.47 29.84 26.98
N LYS A 132 3.40 30.76 26.65
CA LYS A 132 3.75 32.04 27.32
C LYS A 132 4.82 32.02 28.42
N LYS A 133 6.07 32.38 28.06
CA LYS A 133 6.64 33.74 28.26
C LYS A 133 8.15 33.81 27.95
N GLU A 134 8.52 34.91 27.29
CA GLU A 134 9.78 35.67 27.37
C GLU A 134 11.14 35.05 26.95
N LYS A 135 11.65 35.63 25.85
CA LYS A 135 13.00 36.22 25.67
C LYS A 135 14.26 35.33 25.71
N HIS A 136 14.97 35.44 24.59
CA HIS A 136 16.41 35.32 24.36
C HIS A 136 17.10 33.95 24.23
N LYS A 137 17.85 33.88 23.11
CA LYS A 137 19.16 33.23 22.89
C LYS A 137 19.21 31.77 22.41
N LYS A 138 19.46 31.66 21.10
CA LYS A 138 20.52 30.92 20.38
C LYS A 138 20.89 29.49 20.79
N HIS A 139 20.98 28.66 19.74
CA HIS A 139 21.67 27.36 19.59
C HIS A 139 21.10 26.16 20.35
N SER A 140 20.49 25.22 19.64
CA SER A 140 21.25 24.06 19.13
C SER A 140 20.36 23.14 18.29
N GLU A 141 20.90 22.71 17.17
CA GLU A 141 20.45 21.55 16.42
C GLU A 141 20.64 20.29 17.28
N LYS A 142 19.60 19.45 17.43
CA LYS A 142 19.73 18.00 17.26
C LYS A 142 18.39 17.27 17.40
N LYS A 143 17.97 16.70 16.26
CA LYS A 143 17.44 15.35 16.06
C LYS A 143 16.37 14.82 17.04
N ARG A 144 15.20 14.48 16.47
CA ARG A 144 14.81 13.08 16.19
C ARG A 144 13.43 13.04 15.52
N ASN A 145 13.41 13.16 14.18
CA ASN A 145 12.42 12.42 13.40
C ASN A 145 13.02 11.03 13.16
N LYS A 146 12.49 10.04 13.88
CA LYS A 146 12.58 8.63 13.52
C LYS A 146 11.67 8.43 12.31
N THR A 147 12.23 8.54 11.12
CA THR A 147 11.82 7.71 10.00
C THR A 147 12.78 6.54 10.01
N GLU A 148 12.28 5.41 10.51
CA GLU A 148 12.93 4.12 10.38
C GLU A 148 12.89 3.75 8.89
N ASP A 149 14.07 3.37 8.37
CA ASP A 149 14.36 2.76 7.06
C ASP A 149 14.20 3.59 5.77
N ALA A 150 14.95 4.70 5.66
CA ALA A 150 15.36 5.22 4.35
C ALA A 150 16.90 5.29 4.29
N PRO A 151 17.54 4.91 3.16
CA PRO A 151 18.99 5.02 3.01
C PRO A 151 19.41 6.47 3.25
N ALA A 152 20.49 6.66 4.01
CA ALA A 152 20.98 7.97 4.39
C ALA A 152 21.35 8.79 3.13
N VAL A 153 20.38 9.57 2.64
CA VAL A 153 20.55 10.46 1.50
C VAL A 153 21.66 11.45 1.83
N SER A 154 22.72 11.45 1.03
CA SER A 154 23.89 12.31 1.26
C SER A 154 23.48 13.80 1.16
N ALA A 155 24.21 14.70 1.83
CA ALA A 155 23.91 16.14 1.76
C ALA A 155 23.73 16.68 0.33
N PRO A 156 24.57 16.33 -0.68
CA PRO A 156 24.35 16.79 -2.05
C PRO A 156 23.10 16.20 -2.71
N GLU A 157 22.72 14.96 -2.38
CA GLU A 157 21.49 14.36 -2.91
C GLU A 157 20.23 15.09 -2.40
N LYS A 158 20.27 15.66 -1.18
CA LYS A 158 19.16 16.47 -0.66
C LYS A 158 18.97 17.76 -1.44
N GLU A 159 20.06 18.47 -1.76
CA GLU A 159 20.00 19.70 -2.56
C GLU A 159 19.47 19.44 -3.98
N VAL A 160 19.85 18.29 -4.56
CA VAL A 160 19.31 17.84 -5.85
C VAL A 160 17.81 17.53 -5.74
N LEU A 161 17.38 16.81 -4.70
CA LEU A 161 15.96 16.51 -4.48
C LEU A 161 15.11 17.77 -4.23
N ASP A 162 15.63 18.73 -3.46
CA ASP A 162 14.95 20.00 -3.19
C ASP A 162 14.81 20.81 -4.48
N SER A 163 15.86 20.83 -5.32
CA SER A 163 15.83 21.47 -6.64
C SER A 163 14.82 20.79 -7.57
N LEU A 164 14.81 19.46 -7.59
CA LEU A 164 13.88 18.66 -8.40
C LEU A 164 12.42 18.89 -7.97
N MET A 165 12.17 19.00 -6.66
CA MET A 165 10.85 19.29 -6.09
C MET A 165 10.37 20.69 -6.47
N LYS A 166 11.28 21.68 -6.43
CA LYS A 166 10.98 23.03 -6.91
C LYS A 166 10.60 23.03 -8.39
N ILE A 167 11.37 22.37 -9.25
CA ILE A 167 11.08 22.26 -10.68
C ILE A 167 9.75 21.53 -10.93
N ALA A 168 9.46 20.47 -10.16
CA ALA A 168 8.20 19.74 -10.23
C ALA A 168 7.00 20.65 -9.94
N SER A 169 7.12 21.47 -8.89
CA SER A 169 6.08 22.42 -8.49
C SER A 169 5.84 23.51 -9.53
N GLU A 170 6.91 24.03 -10.16
CA GLU A 170 6.81 25.08 -11.19
C GLU A 170 6.16 24.57 -12.47
N ASN A 171 6.41 23.30 -12.83
CA ASN A 171 5.92 22.71 -14.08
C ASN A 171 4.64 21.89 -13.91
N SER A 172 4.04 21.85 -12.71
CA SER A 172 2.89 20.99 -12.38
C SER A 172 3.10 19.53 -12.79
N ALA A 173 4.33 19.04 -12.66
CA ALA A 173 4.74 17.69 -13.05
C ALA A 173 5.03 16.85 -11.80
N SER A 174 4.86 15.53 -11.89
CA SER A 174 5.28 14.64 -10.81
C SER A 174 6.81 14.50 -10.79
N ILE A 175 7.36 14.33 -9.57
CA ILE A 175 8.79 14.08 -9.36
C ILE A 175 9.23 12.84 -10.15
N ASP A 176 8.42 11.77 -10.13
CA ASP A 176 8.71 10.53 -10.87
C ASP A 176 8.82 10.77 -12.38
N TRP A 177 7.98 11.65 -12.93
CA TRP A 177 8.05 12.00 -14.36
C TRP A 177 9.35 12.72 -14.71
N LEU A 178 9.78 13.67 -13.86
CA LEU A 178 11.05 14.36 -14.04
C LEU A 178 12.25 13.41 -13.93
N MET A 179 12.22 12.48 -12.96
CA MET A 179 13.27 11.47 -12.80
C MET A 179 13.39 10.57 -14.03
N LEU A 180 12.26 10.06 -14.53
CA LEU A 180 12.25 9.24 -15.76
C LEU A 180 12.74 10.03 -16.98
N ARG A 181 12.41 11.32 -17.06
CA ARG A 181 12.86 12.17 -18.16
C ARG A 181 14.37 12.45 -18.07
N ALA A 182 14.88 12.75 -16.88
CA ALA A 182 16.30 12.98 -16.65
C ALA A 182 17.13 11.74 -16.98
N LEU A 183 16.69 10.56 -16.57
CA LEU A 183 17.36 9.29 -16.89
C LEU A 183 17.40 9.01 -18.40
N LYS A 184 16.30 9.28 -19.12
CA LYS A 184 16.27 9.13 -20.58
C LYS A 184 17.29 10.06 -21.26
N LEU A 185 17.34 11.32 -20.86
CA LEU A 185 18.29 12.28 -21.41
C LEU A 185 19.74 11.89 -21.09
N TYR A 186 20.00 11.44 -19.86
CA TYR A 186 21.32 10.96 -19.46
C TYR A 186 21.78 9.77 -20.31
N ILE A 187 20.89 8.79 -20.57
CA ILE A 187 21.21 7.65 -21.45
C ILE A 187 21.49 8.12 -22.88
N GLU A 188 20.65 9.01 -23.43
CA GLU A 188 20.85 9.54 -24.79
C GLU A 188 22.18 10.31 -24.93
N GLU A 189 22.58 11.06 -23.90
CA GLU A 189 23.86 11.77 -23.87
C GLU A 189 25.04 10.81 -23.69
N TYR A 190 24.86 9.78 -22.88
CA TYR A 190 25.86 8.73 -22.69
C TYR A 190 26.11 7.96 -23.97
N GLU A 191 25.07 7.59 -24.73
CA GLU A 191 25.21 6.93 -26.03
C GLU A 191 25.95 7.81 -27.05
N LYS A 192 25.77 9.13 -26.99
CA LYS A 192 26.41 10.08 -27.92
C LYS A 192 27.87 10.37 -27.57
N THR A 193 28.18 10.52 -26.29
CA THR A 193 29.48 11.03 -25.81
C THR A 193 30.37 9.97 -25.17
N GLY A 194 29.79 8.85 -24.74
CA GLY A 194 30.48 7.77 -24.04
C GLY A 194 31.04 8.14 -22.66
N ARG A 195 30.65 9.30 -22.10
CA ARG A 195 31.13 9.78 -20.80
C ARG A 195 30.06 9.60 -19.74
N LEU A 196 30.41 8.87 -18.69
CA LEU A 196 29.62 8.72 -17.46
C LEU A 196 29.72 9.99 -16.60
#